data_AF-M6Q9V5-F1
#
_entry.id   AF-M6Q9V5-F1
#
_cell.length_a   1.000
_cell.length_b   1.000
_cell.length_c   1.000
_cell.angle_alpha   90.00
_cell.angle_beta   90.00
_cell.angle_gamma   90.00
#
_symmetry.space_group_name_H-M   'P 1'
#
loop_
_entity.id
_entity.type
_entity.pdbx_description
1 polymer ?
#
loop_
_entity_poly.entity_id
_entity_poly.type
_entity_poly.pdbx_seq_one_letter_code
_entity_poly.pdbx_strand_id
1 'polypeptide(L)'
;MLQFRIFVSKNIMKYSYILLLLFIFCKKNSNLEDNQVFEEISVRKQNIFIIDIGDDDYSYMGGRLRFRENLIKMVDRIKKLKPSVIYINNSFLIFDKRDEKLFSEKLNRGLATISTFDLNGSEKEENFTDEVKGQIGKIIKGKFNDYDGEYYGFNGISFPPIEIINKSKAICSSKYYLNEKNQVEFIYPYNRYENYLFENCPFTVVNEFLNLYQLKVALDENEGRIALYMRKNGRMKKIKYLKNETKNEHNVMTIKFSKFRKLSGKEFLENDGIRVDPGYIFIVNPLDISFKVSGDKSAPNSEVFASMVYTLLDLVSQKEFW
;
A
#
# COMPACT_ATOMS: atom_id res chain seq x y z
N MET A 1 39.77 -6.68 -57.08
CA MET A 1 39.78 -6.57 -55.59
C MET A 1 39.07 -5.32 -55.06
N LEU A 2 39.11 -4.17 -55.74
CA LEU A 2 38.47 -2.93 -55.25
C LEU A 2 36.91 -2.96 -55.26
N GLN A 3 36.29 -3.60 -56.27
CA GLN A 3 34.82 -3.66 -56.36
C GLN A 3 34.16 -4.55 -55.29
N PHE A 4 34.85 -5.58 -54.80
CA PHE A 4 34.35 -6.44 -53.72
C PHE A 4 34.32 -5.71 -52.36
N ARG A 5 35.27 -4.80 -52.11
CA ARG A 5 35.31 -4.00 -50.86
C ARG A 5 34.19 -2.95 -50.81
N ILE A 6 33.82 -2.35 -51.94
CA ILE A 6 32.73 -1.35 -52.02
C ILE A 6 31.36 -2.01 -51.83
N PHE A 7 31.17 -3.23 -52.34
CA PHE A 7 29.91 -3.96 -52.22
C PHE A 7 29.64 -4.45 -50.79
N VAL A 8 30.69 -4.90 -50.09
CA VAL A 8 30.61 -5.29 -48.67
C VAL A 8 30.36 -4.07 -47.77
N SER A 9 30.99 -2.93 -48.06
CA SER A 9 30.78 -1.66 -47.32
C SER A 9 29.34 -1.12 -47.43
N LYS A 10 28.74 -1.13 -48.63
CA LYS A 10 27.35 -0.65 -48.83
C LYS A 10 26.32 -1.54 -48.14
N ASN A 11 26.50 -2.85 -48.17
CA ASN A 11 25.58 -3.78 -47.49
C ASN A 11 25.70 -3.68 -45.97
N ILE A 12 26.92 -3.57 -45.41
CA ILE A 12 27.11 -3.38 -43.97
C ILE A 12 26.44 -2.08 -43.49
N MET A 13 26.61 -0.96 -44.19
CA MET A 13 25.92 0.30 -43.84
C MET A 13 24.38 0.15 -43.84
N LYS A 14 23.82 -0.56 -44.82
CA LYS A 14 22.37 -0.78 -44.94
C LYS A 14 21.82 -1.64 -43.79
N TYR A 15 22.53 -2.71 -43.42
CA TYR A 15 22.15 -3.55 -42.28
C TYR A 15 22.34 -2.86 -40.93
N SER A 16 23.41 -2.07 -40.77
CA SER A 16 23.61 -1.24 -39.56
C SER A 16 22.52 -0.19 -39.38
N TYR A 17 22.04 0.43 -40.48
CA TYR A 17 20.94 1.39 -40.44
C TYR A 17 19.59 0.73 -40.08
N ILE A 18 19.31 -0.47 -40.60
CA ILE A 18 18.10 -1.24 -40.23
C ILE A 18 18.14 -1.64 -38.75
N LEU A 19 19.30 -2.10 -38.24
CA LEU A 19 19.49 -2.39 -36.82
C LEU A 19 19.31 -1.14 -35.94
N LEU A 20 19.82 0.02 -36.37
CA LEU A 20 19.63 1.29 -35.67
C LEU A 20 18.14 1.69 -35.64
N LEU A 21 17.44 1.57 -36.76
CA LEU A 21 16.00 1.87 -36.84
C LEU A 21 15.17 0.92 -35.98
N LEU A 22 15.46 -0.39 -36.00
CA LEU A 22 14.81 -1.37 -35.12
C LEU A 22 15.09 -1.05 -33.64
N PHE A 23 16.31 -0.65 -33.31
CA PHE A 23 16.66 -0.26 -31.94
C PHE A 23 15.93 1.02 -31.49
N ILE A 24 15.82 2.02 -32.37
CA ILE A 24 15.05 3.26 -32.12
C ILE A 24 13.56 2.94 -31.97
N PHE A 25 13.00 2.07 -32.82
CA PHE A 25 11.59 1.69 -32.78
C PHE A 25 11.26 0.89 -31.51
N CYS A 26 12.12 -0.06 -31.13
CA CYS A 26 12.01 -0.79 -29.87
C CYS A 26 12.10 0.15 -28.65
N LYS A 27 13.04 1.12 -28.64
CA LYS A 27 13.11 2.14 -27.57
C LYS A 27 11.88 3.05 -27.52
N LYS A 28 11.34 3.41 -28.69
CA LYS A 28 10.17 4.29 -28.79
C LYS A 28 8.90 3.58 -28.29
N ASN A 29 8.73 2.30 -28.61
CA ASN A 29 7.62 1.50 -28.11
C ASN A 29 7.70 1.25 -26.61
N SER A 30 8.89 0.97 -26.05
CA SER A 30 9.01 0.82 -24.59
C SER A 30 8.70 2.12 -23.84
N ASN A 31 9.07 3.27 -24.39
CA ASN A 31 8.74 4.57 -23.80
C ASN A 31 7.24 4.89 -23.89
N LEU A 32 6.53 4.42 -24.93
CA LEU A 32 5.08 4.58 -25.05
C LEU A 32 4.33 3.76 -24.00
N GLU A 33 4.74 2.51 -23.80
CA GLU A 33 4.15 1.60 -22.81
C GLU A 33 4.34 2.12 -21.38
N ASP A 34 5.57 2.52 -21.01
CA ASP A 34 5.85 3.10 -19.69
C ASP A 34 5.02 4.39 -19.47
N ASN A 35 4.86 5.24 -20.49
CA ASN A 35 4.05 6.46 -20.41
C ASN A 35 2.56 6.18 -20.15
N GLN A 36 1.99 5.15 -20.78
CA GLN A 36 0.59 4.77 -20.59
C GLN A 36 0.34 4.26 -19.16
N VAL A 37 1.27 3.50 -18.60
CA VAL A 37 1.19 3.02 -17.21
C VAL A 37 1.11 4.18 -16.22
N PHE A 38 2.00 5.17 -16.34
CA PHE A 38 1.99 6.33 -15.44
C PHE A 38 0.75 7.19 -15.58
N GLU A 39 0.23 7.33 -16.80
CA GLU A 39 -1.04 8.03 -17.06
C GLU A 39 -2.22 7.30 -16.41
N GLU A 40 -2.30 5.97 -16.54
CA GLU A 40 -3.33 5.16 -15.91
C GLU A 40 -3.30 5.28 -14.39
N ILE A 41 -2.12 5.23 -13.78
CA ILE A 41 -1.94 5.45 -12.33
C ILE A 41 -2.38 6.88 -11.96
N SER A 42 -2.04 7.88 -12.77
CA SER A 42 -2.43 9.27 -12.55
C SER A 42 -3.95 9.46 -12.55
N VAL A 43 -4.67 8.75 -13.43
CA VAL A 43 -6.13 8.78 -13.48
C VAL A 43 -6.73 8.03 -12.28
N ARG A 44 -6.19 6.86 -11.93
CA ARG A 44 -6.75 5.98 -10.92
C ARG A 44 -6.38 6.32 -9.47
N LYS A 45 -5.41 7.21 -9.22
CA LYS A 45 -5.03 7.58 -7.84
C LYS A 45 -6.18 8.15 -7.01
N GLN A 46 -7.22 8.71 -7.65
CA GLN A 46 -8.43 9.20 -6.99
C GLN A 46 -9.46 8.10 -6.69
N ASN A 47 -9.29 6.88 -7.24
CA ASN A 47 -10.21 5.74 -7.08
C ASN A 47 -10.01 5.05 -5.72
N ILE A 48 -10.02 5.84 -4.66
CA ILE A 48 -9.98 5.37 -3.27
C ILE A 48 -11.38 5.55 -2.69
N PHE A 49 -11.93 4.46 -2.18
CA PHE A 49 -13.26 4.41 -1.59
C PHE A 49 -13.17 4.06 -0.12
N ILE A 50 -13.75 4.88 0.74
CA ILE A 50 -13.73 4.70 2.19
C ILE A 50 -15.09 4.16 2.66
N ILE A 51 -15.06 3.14 3.50
CA ILE A 51 -16.21 2.68 4.28
C ILE A 51 -15.83 2.82 5.74
N ASP A 52 -16.37 3.84 6.40
CA ASP A 52 -16.18 4.03 7.83
C ASP A 52 -17.27 3.27 8.58
N ILE A 53 -16.89 2.58 9.65
CA ILE A 53 -17.80 1.88 10.56
C ILE A 53 -17.70 2.60 11.90
N GLY A 54 -18.58 3.58 12.11
CA GLY A 54 -18.66 4.37 13.34
C GLY A 54 -19.59 3.75 14.38
N ASP A 55 -19.82 4.45 15.48
CA ASP A 55 -20.63 3.96 16.61
C ASP A 55 -22.06 3.53 16.23
N ASP A 56 -22.70 4.28 15.34
CA ASP A 56 -24.03 3.95 14.80
C ASP A 56 -24.00 2.67 13.96
N ASP A 57 -22.93 2.46 13.19
CA ASP A 57 -22.74 1.24 12.41
C ASP A 57 -22.42 0.06 13.30
N TYR A 58 -21.63 0.23 14.37
CA TYR A 58 -21.41 -0.81 15.38
C TYR A 58 -22.73 -1.24 16.03
N SER A 59 -23.56 -0.27 16.39
CA SER A 59 -24.89 -0.52 16.96
C SER A 59 -25.79 -1.27 15.97
N TYR A 60 -25.79 -0.87 14.70
CA TYR A 60 -26.52 -1.55 13.61
C TYR A 60 -25.99 -2.96 13.34
N MET A 61 -24.67 -3.11 13.30
CA MET A 61 -23.99 -4.38 13.08
C MET A 61 -24.12 -5.33 14.27
N GLY A 62 -24.53 -4.82 15.44
CA GLY A 62 -24.82 -5.56 16.65
C GLY A 62 -23.57 -6.13 17.33
N GLY A 63 -23.78 -7.12 18.20
CA GLY A 63 -22.69 -7.77 18.93
C GLY A 63 -21.65 -8.44 18.03
N ARG A 64 -20.50 -8.82 18.62
CA ARG A 64 -19.30 -9.33 17.93
C ARG A 64 -19.55 -10.31 16.76
N LEU A 65 -20.40 -11.33 16.96
CA LEU A 65 -20.69 -12.33 15.91
C LEU A 65 -21.36 -11.68 14.70
N ARG A 66 -22.38 -10.86 14.93
CA ARG A 66 -23.13 -10.17 13.87
C ARG A 66 -22.25 -9.12 13.18
N PHE A 67 -21.35 -8.46 13.91
CA PHE A 67 -20.31 -7.61 13.32
C PHE A 67 -19.42 -8.39 12.34
N ARG A 68 -18.88 -9.54 12.76
CA ARG A 68 -18.05 -10.41 11.89
C ARG A 68 -18.82 -10.85 10.64
N GLU A 69 -20.07 -11.26 10.78
CA GLU A 69 -20.92 -11.64 9.64
C GLU A 69 -21.18 -10.47 8.68
N ASN A 70 -21.45 -9.28 9.21
CA ASN A 70 -21.66 -8.09 8.39
C ASN A 70 -20.38 -7.63 7.71
N LEU A 71 -19.22 -7.77 8.35
CA LEU A 71 -17.93 -7.51 7.72
C LEU A 71 -17.66 -8.51 6.56
N ILE A 72 -17.99 -9.80 6.74
CA ILE A 72 -17.94 -10.78 5.64
C ILE A 72 -18.86 -10.36 4.49
N LYS A 73 -20.12 -9.99 4.78
CA LYS A 73 -21.08 -9.54 3.75
C LYS A 73 -20.57 -8.29 3.01
N MET A 74 -20.02 -7.33 3.75
CA MET A 74 -19.43 -6.11 3.20
C MET A 74 -18.28 -6.45 2.26
N VAL A 75 -17.33 -7.27 2.70
CA VAL A 75 -16.18 -7.67 1.89
C VAL A 75 -16.60 -8.47 0.67
N ASP A 76 -17.54 -9.42 0.79
CA ASP A 76 -18.07 -10.16 -0.36
C ASP A 76 -18.78 -9.25 -1.36
N ARG A 77 -19.46 -8.20 -0.89
CA ARG A 77 -20.04 -7.17 -1.73
C ARG A 77 -18.97 -6.31 -2.42
N ILE A 78 -17.93 -5.87 -1.69
CA ILE A 78 -16.78 -5.16 -2.25
C ILE A 78 -16.13 -5.99 -3.37
N LYS A 79 -15.92 -7.30 -3.16
CA LYS A 79 -15.31 -8.19 -4.18
C LYS A 79 -16.11 -8.24 -5.49
N LYS A 80 -17.44 -8.18 -5.44
CA LYS A 80 -18.29 -8.14 -6.66
C LYS A 80 -18.01 -6.89 -7.51
N LEU A 81 -17.52 -5.81 -6.89
CA LEU A 81 -17.12 -4.57 -7.56
C LEU A 81 -15.72 -4.66 -8.20
N LYS A 82 -15.04 -5.83 -8.10
CA LYS A 82 -13.72 -6.11 -8.68
C LYS A 82 -12.68 -5.04 -8.32
N PRO A 83 -12.40 -4.83 -7.02
CA PRO A 83 -11.41 -3.86 -6.56
C PRO A 83 -9.99 -4.35 -6.90
N SER A 84 -9.05 -3.42 -6.94
CA SER A 84 -7.63 -3.76 -7.00
C SER A 84 -7.10 -4.19 -5.63
N VAL A 85 -7.55 -3.49 -4.58
CA VAL A 85 -7.08 -3.71 -3.21
C VAL A 85 -8.25 -3.58 -2.23
N ILE A 86 -8.29 -4.47 -1.24
CA ILE A 86 -9.18 -4.37 -0.08
C ILE A 86 -8.28 -4.27 1.15
N TYR A 87 -8.26 -3.11 1.78
CA TYR A 87 -7.58 -2.87 3.04
C TYR A 87 -8.61 -2.78 4.17
N ILE A 88 -8.36 -3.51 5.25
CA ILE A 88 -9.20 -3.48 6.44
C ILE A 88 -8.34 -3.06 7.63
N ASN A 89 -8.67 -1.90 8.20
CA ASN A 89 -7.95 -1.37 9.35
C ASN A 89 -8.41 -2.08 10.64
N ASN A 90 -7.47 -2.58 11.44
CA ASN A 90 -7.67 -3.08 12.81
C ASN A 90 -8.89 -4.01 13.03
N SER A 91 -9.27 -4.82 12.04
CA SER A 91 -10.51 -5.61 12.04
C SER A 91 -10.57 -6.79 13.00
N PHE A 92 -9.55 -7.00 13.83
CA PHE A 92 -9.38 -8.25 14.59
C PHE A 92 -9.24 -8.06 16.09
N LEU A 93 -9.34 -6.82 16.59
CA LEU A 93 -9.15 -6.49 18.02
C LEU A 93 -10.28 -6.97 18.95
N ILE A 94 -11.26 -7.72 18.43
CA ILE A 94 -12.30 -8.34 19.24
C ILE A 94 -12.03 -9.87 19.26
N PHE A 95 -11.10 -10.27 20.15
CA PHE A 95 -10.70 -11.64 20.54
C PHE A 95 -11.84 -12.49 21.16
N ASP A 96 -12.54 -13.30 20.37
CA ASP A 96 -13.02 -14.62 20.83
C ASP A 96 -12.33 -15.62 19.91
N LYS A 97 -11.57 -16.56 20.49
CA LYS A 97 -10.92 -17.66 19.79
C LYS A 97 -11.92 -18.55 19.05
N ARG A 98 -13.21 -18.50 19.44
CA ARG A 98 -14.28 -19.24 18.77
C ARG A 98 -14.43 -18.73 17.33
N ASP A 99 -14.20 -19.65 16.40
CA ASP A 99 -14.39 -19.53 14.95
C ASP A 99 -13.48 -18.55 14.19
N GLU A 100 -12.31 -18.18 14.73
CA GLU A 100 -11.37 -17.28 14.03
C GLU A 100 -10.92 -17.83 12.67
N LYS A 101 -10.66 -19.14 12.59
CA LYS A 101 -10.36 -19.82 11.32
C LYS A 101 -11.48 -19.69 10.30
N LEU A 102 -12.73 -19.96 10.70
CA LEU A 102 -13.88 -19.89 9.79
C LEU A 102 -14.14 -18.45 9.34
N PHE A 103 -14.01 -17.50 10.26
CA PHE A 103 -14.12 -16.07 9.97
C PHE A 103 -13.05 -15.63 8.97
N SER A 104 -11.77 -15.96 9.20
CA SER A 104 -10.67 -15.56 8.33
C SER A 104 -10.78 -16.16 6.93
N GLU A 105 -11.23 -17.41 6.82
CA GLU A 105 -11.48 -18.09 5.56
C GLU A 105 -12.63 -17.45 4.78
N LYS A 106 -13.73 -17.11 5.44
CA LYS A 106 -14.87 -16.42 4.79
C LYS A 106 -14.48 -15.01 4.36
N LEU A 107 -13.81 -14.25 5.22
CA LEU A 107 -13.38 -12.88 4.93
C LEU A 107 -12.46 -12.83 3.70
N ASN A 108 -11.50 -13.76 3.60
CA ASN A 108 -10.47 -13.76 2.56
C ASN A 108 -10.78 -14.65 1.34
N ARG A 109 -12.00 -15.19 1.23
CA ARG A 109 -12.38 -16.04 0.10
C ARG A 109 -12.33 -15.27 -1.22
N GLY A 110 -11.67 -15.81 -2.24
CA GLY A 110 -11.62 -15.24 -3.60
C GLY A 110 -10.56 -14.16 -3.77
N LEU A 111 -10.69 -13.04 -3.05
CA LEU A 111 -9.68 -11.97 -2.98
C LEU A 111 -9.30 -11.72 -1.52
N ALA A 112 -8.05 -11.99 -1.17
CA ALA A 112 -7.54 -11.81 0.18
C ALA A 112 -7.30 -10.32 0.49
N THR A 113 -7.50 -9.94 1.75
CA THR A 113 -7.46 -8.57 2.25
C THR A 113 -6.08 -8.24 2.82
N ILE A 114 -5.73 -6.96 2.80
CA ILE A 114 -4.60 -6.43 3.57
C ILE A 114 -5.13 -6.05 4.94
N SER A 115 -4.47 -6.53 5.98
CA SER A 115 -4.85 -6.29 7.37
C SER A 115 -3.70 -5.60 8.11
N THR A 116 -3.99 -5.13 9.31
CA THR A 116 -3.04 -4.37 10.13
C THR A 116 -2.63 -5.14 11.38
N PHE A 117 -1.52 -4.70 11.96
CA PHE A 117 -1.19 -4.90 13.36
C PHE A 117 -0.81 -3.54 13.97
N ASP A 118 -0.87 -3.42 15.30
CA ASP A 118 -0.57 -2.16 15.99
C ASP A 118 0.84 -2.19 16.60
N LEU A 119 1.52 -1.06 16.48
CA LEU A 119 2.74 -0.74 17.23
C LEU A 119 2.37 0.31 18.27
N ASN A 120 2.74 0.08 19.52
CA ASN A 120 2.31 0.92 20.61
C ASN A 120 3.49 1.39 21.48
N GLY A 121 3.22 2.41 22.28
CA GLY A 121 4.17 3.04 23.21
C GLY A 121 4.21 2.39 24.60
N SER A 122 3.49 1.27 24.78
CA SER A 122 3.57 0.47 26.02
C SER A 122 4.54 -0.67 25.81
N GLU A 123 5.18 -1.19 26.86
CA GLU A 123 6.05 -2.39 26.75
C GLU A 123 5.26 -3.70 26.53
N LYS A 124 4.02 -3.60 26.04
CA LYS A 124 3.08 -4.70 25.94
C LYS A 124 3.19 -5.39 24.59
N GLU A 125 3.43 -6.69 24.65
CA GLU A 125 3.34 -7.61 23.52
C GLU A 125 2.03 -8.40 23.55
N GLU A 126 1.34 -8.47 22.42
CA GLU A 126 0.18 -9.34 22.22
C GLU A 126 0.35 -10.18 20.95
N ASN A 127 0.17 -11.50 21.08
CA ASN A 127 0.33 -12.47 20.00
C ASN A 127 1.68 -12.43 19.27
N PHE A 128 2.76 -11.99 19.93
CA PHE A 128 4.11 -12.00 19.37
C PHE A 128 4.82 -13.35 19.59
N THR A 129 4.19 -14.43 19.14
CA THR A 129 4.68 -15.81 19.30
C THR A 129 5.68 -16.20 18.22
N ASP A 130 6.41 -17.30 18.40
CA ASP A 130 7.34 -17.84 17.39
C ASP A 130 6.65 -18.16 16.06
N GLU A 131 5.39 -18.60 16.11
CA GLU A 131 4.59 -18.86 14.92
C GLU A 131 4.34 -17.57 14.11
N VAL A 132 4.01 -16.47 14.81
CA VAL A 132 3.83 -15.14 14.21
C VAL A 132 5.16 -14.58 13.70
N LYS A 133 6.25 -14.71 14.47
CA LYS A 133 7.60 -14.33 14.04
C LYS A 133 8.01 -15.06 12.76
N GLY A 134 7.65 -16.34 12.63
CA GLY A 134 7.86 -17.15 11.42
C GLY A 134 7.12 -16.68 10.16
N GLN A 135 6.16 -15.75 10.29
CA GLN A 135 5.43 -15.10 9.18
C GLN A 135 6.03 -13.75 8.77
N ILE A 136 6.99 -13.20 9.52
CA ILE A 136 7.72 -11.97 9.17
C ILE A 136 8.53 -12.19 7.89
N GLY A 137 8.42 -11.25 6.96
CA GLY A 137 9.03 -11.32 5.62
C GLY A 137 8.23 -12.13 4.60
N LYS A 138 7.20 -12.88 5.03
CA LYS A 138 6.30 -13.63 4.16
C LYS A 138 4.98 -12.90 3.98
N ILE A 139 4.16 -12.91 5.03
CA ILE A 139 2.84 -12.27 5.06
C ILE A 139 2.91 -10.96 5.84
N ILE A 140 3.57 -10.98 7.00
CA ILE A 140 3.86 -9.77 7.76
C ILE A 140 4.97 -9.03 7.04
N LYS A 141 4.65 -7.84 6.53
CA LYS A 141 5.56 -6.97 5.78
C LYS A 141 6.56 -6.36 6.73
N GLY A 142 7.62 -7.11 7.01
CA GLY A 142 8.72 -6.66 7.81
C GLY A 142 9.97 -7.47 7.54
N LYS A 143 11.08 -7.02 8.12
CA LYS A 143 12.37 -7.68 8.04
C LYS A 143 13.14 -7.43 9.33
N PHE A 144 14.08 -8.31 9.61
CA PHE A 144 15.09 -8.07 10.61
C PHE A 144 16.06 -7.00 10.11
N ASN A 145 16.51 -6.14 11.01
CA ASN A 145 17.46 -5.07 10.73
C ASN A 145 18.44 -4.96 11.91
N ASP A 146 19.69 -5.32 11.65
CA ASP A 146 20.79 -5.24 12.60
C ASP A 146 21.28 -3.81 12.87
N TYR A 147 20.80 -2.82 12.09
CA TYR A 147 21.23 -1.44 12.20
C TYR A 147 20.32 -0.62 13.12
N ASP A 148 20.85 -0.24 14.27
CA ASP A 148 20.28 0.81 15.11
C ASP A 148 20.59 2.19 14.53
N GLY A 149 19.56 3.04 14.30
CA GLY A 149 19.82 4.47 14.11
C GLY A 149 18.83 5.29 13.29
N GLU A 150 18.03 4.72 12.39
CA GLU A 150 17.37 5.54 11.36
C GLU A 150 15.85 5.43 11.29
N TYR A 151 15.23 4.75 12.25
CA TYR A 151 13.80 4.47 12.23
C TYR A 151 13.16 4.75 13.58
N TYR A 152 11.96 5.31 13.53
CA TYR A 152 11.21 5.58 14.74
C TYR A 152 10.84 4.28 15.45
N GLY A 153 11.25 4.18 16.71
CA GLY A 153 11.10 3.00 17.55
C GLY A 153 9.81 2.99 18.36
N PHE A 154 9.25 1.79 18.51
CA PHE A 154 8.16 1.46 19.42
C PHE A 154 8.62 0.37 20.38
N ASN A 155 8.03 0.35 21.57
CA ASN A 155 8.34 -0.60 22.65
C ASN A 155 7.22 -1.62 22.87
N GLY A 156 6.11 -1.58 22.12
CA GLY A 156 5.09 -2.63 22.14
C GLY A 156 4.50 -2.94 20.78
N ILE A 157 3.89 -4.13 20.70
CA ILE A 157 3.34 -4.68 19.45
C ILE A 157 2.12 -5.57 19.73
N SER A 158 1.08 -5.47 18.90
CA SER A 158 -0.11 -6.33 18.98
C SER A 158 -0.47 -6.87 17.61
N PHE A 159 -0.29 -8.18 17.43
CA PHE A 159 -0.63 -8.90 16.20
C PHE A 159 -2.04 -9.50 16.24
N PRO A 160 -2.71 -9.58 15.07
CA PRO A 160 -3.93 -10.36 14.97
C PRO A 160 -3.65 -11.86 15.18
N PRO A 161 -4.69 -12.68 15.45
CA PRO A 161 -4.55 -14.13 15.56
C PRO A 161 -3.91 -14.76 14.32
N ILE A 162 -3.22 -15.88 14.50
CA ILE A 162 -2.45 -16.53 13.44
C ILE A 162 -3.32 -16.98 12.26
N GLU A 163 -4.57 -17.38 12.51
CA GLU A 163 -5.54 -17.74 11.48
C GLU A 163 -5.85 -16.56 10.55
N ILE A 164 -5.83 -15.34 11.07
CA ILE A 164 -6.00 -14.12 10.28
C ILE A 164 -4.73 -13.85 9.49
N ILE A 165 -3.57 -13.94 10.13
CA ILE A 165 -2.27 -13.72 9.47
C ILE A 165 -2.14 -14.66 8.27
N ASN A 166 -2.32 -15.96 8.48
CA ASN A 166 -2.14 -16.98 7.43
C ASN A 166 -3.11 -16.86 6.24
N LYS A 167 -4.25 -16.19 6.42
CA LYS A 167 -5.26 -16.01 5.35
C LYS A 167 -5.25 -14.61 4.73
N SER A 168 -4.54 -13.66 5.33
CA SER A 168 -4.42 -12.30 4.80
C SER A 168 -3.50 -12.28 3.59
N LYS A 169 -3.73 -11.32 2.69
CA LYS A 169 -2.84 -11.05 1.56
C LYS A 169 -1.49 -10.51 2.05
N ALA A 170 -1.56 -9.61 3.02
CA ALA A 170 -0.42 -8.98 3.69
C ALA A 170 -0.87 -8.45 5.05
N ILE A 171 0.06 -8.40 6.00
CA ILE A 171 -0.10 -7.75 7.30
C ILE A 171 0.92 -6.60 7.39
N CYS A 172 0.48 -5.39 7.70
CA CYS A 172 1.34 -4.19 7.73
C CYS A 172 1.14 -3.39 9.03
N SER A 173 2.08 -2.50 9.34
CA SER A 173 2.00 -1.67 10.55
C SER A 173 1.09 -0.47 10.33
N SER A 174 0.07 -0.31 11.17
CA SER A 174 -0.88 0.81 11.09
C SER A 174 -0.65 1.85 12.18
N LYS A 175 0.49 2.52 12.12
CA LYS A 175 0.85 3.60 13.05
C LYS A 175 1.16 4.90 12.33
N TYR A 176 0.57 5.99 12.83
CA TYR A 176 0.87 7.34 12.38
C TYR A 176 1.86 8.01 13.32
N TYR A 177 2.73 8.81 12.72
CA TYR A 177 3.64 9.67 13.44
C TYR A 177 3.03 11.05 13.59
N LEU A 178 3.18 11.59 14.79
CA LEU A 178 2.77 12.95 15.11
C LEU A 178 4.01 13.83 15.18
N ASN A 179 3.95 15.00 14.56
CA ASN A 179 4.96 16.03 14.73
C ASN A 179 4.86 16.68 16.14
N GLU A 180 5.74 17.63 16.45
CA GLU A 180 5.76 18.35 17.73
C GLU A 180 4.44 19.08 18.07
N LYS A 181 3.60 19.36 17.05
CA LYS A 181 2.27 19.97 17.19
C LYS A 181 1.15 18.94 17.35
N ASN A 182 1.49 17.67 17.54
CA ASN A 182 0.56 16.54 17.54
C ASN A 182 -0.22 16.38 16.23
N GLN A 183 0.38 16.74 15.09
CA GLN A 183 -0.25 16.65 13.77
C GLN A 183 0.36 15.51 12.95
N VAL A 184 -0.49 14.81 12.19
CA VAL A 184 -0.03 13.87 11.16
C VAL A 184 0.29 14.67 9.89
N GLU A 185 1.56 14.69 9.50
CA GLU A 185 2.06 15.49 8.38
C GLU A 185 2.90 14.66 7.38
N PHE A 186 3.48 13.56 7.83
CA PHE A 186 4.51 12.83 7.11
C PHE A 186 4.18 11.34 6.97
N ILE A 187 4.61 10.77 5.85
CA ILE A 187 4.62 9.33 5.59
C ILE A 187 6.03 8.80 5.81
N TYR A 188 6.17 7.85 6.73
CA TYR A 188 7.40 7.10 6.95
C TYR A 188 7.27 5.71 6.31
N PRO A 189 8.33 5.19 5.68
CA PRO A 189 8.29 3.88 5.01
C PRO A 189 8.21 2.72 5.98
N TYR A 190 8.86 2.85 7.14
CA TYR A 190 9.00 1.78 8.12
C TYR A 190 8.79 2.28 9.54
N ASN A 191 8.34 1.37 10.39
CA ASN A 191 8.21 1.53 11.82
C ASN A 191 9.08 0.46 12.49
N ARG A 192 9.84 0.82 13.53
CA ARG A 192 10.77 -0.11 14.21
C ARG A 192 10.18 -0.63 15.51
N TYR A 193 10.33 -1.93 15.75
CA TYR A 193 10.10 -2.58 17.04
C TYR A 193 11.27 -3.52 17.29
N GLU A 194 12.04 -3.26 18.36
CA GLU A 194 13.32 -3.94 18.58
C GLU A 194 14.18 -3.93 17.28
N ASN A 195 14.66 -5.11 16.87
CA ASN A 195 15.46 -5.33 15.67
C ASN A 195 14.61 -5.60 14.42
N TYR A 196 13.31 -5.30 14.43
CA TYR A 196 12.41 -5.48 13.29
C TYR A 196 12.00 -4.14 12.69
N LEU A 197 12.08 -4.06 11.37
CA LEU A 197 11.48 -2.99 10.57
C LEU A 197 10.23 -3.50 9.88
N PHE A 198 9.11 -2.83 10.15
CA PHE A 198 7.81 -3.17 9.56
C PHE A 198 7.36 -2.09 8.58
N GLU A 199 6.95 -2.49 7.39
CA GLU A 199 6.44 -1.58 6.35
C GLU A 199 5.13 -0.94 6.83
N ASN A 200 5.05 0.38 6.68
CA ASN A 200 3.83 1.12 7.02
C ASN A 200 2.73 0.82 5.99
N CYS A 201 1.49 0.65 6.46
CA CYS A 201 0.38 0.20 5.63
C CYS A 201 0.10 0.98 4.33
N PRO A 202 0.29 2.32 4.23
CA PRO A 202 0.15 3.02 2.97
C PRO A 202 1.09 2.48 1.88
N PHE A 203 2.34 2.13 2.23
CA PHE A 203 3.29 1.53 1.28
C PHE A 203 2.81 0.14 0.83
N THR A 204 2.33 -0.69 1.75
CA THR A 204 1.82 -2.02 1.42
C THR A 204 0.62 -1.93 0.47
N VAL A 205 -0.36 -1.07 0.77
CA VAL A 205 -1.55 -0.86 -0.08
C VAL A 205 -1.16 -0.36 -1.47
N VAL A 206 -0.28 0.63 -1.55
CA VAL A 206 0.21 1.17 -2.82
C VAL A 206 0.97 0.12 -3.61
N ASN A 207 1.84 -0.67 -2.98
CA ASN A 207 2.61 -1.70 -3.65
C ASN A 207 1.73 -2.84 -4.18
N GLU A 208 0.68 -3.24 -3.47
CA GLU A 208 -0.28 -4.22 -3.98
C GLU A 208 -1.07 -3.68 -5.18
N PHE A 209 -1.43 -2.39 -5.18
CA PHE A 209 -2.01 -1.73 -6.35
C PHE A 209 -1.03 -1.67 -7.54
N LEU A 210 0.21 -1.22 -7.29
CA LEU A 210 1.24 -1.04 -8.31
C LEU A 210 1.77 -2.36 -8.89
N ASN A 211 1.62 -3.47 -8.18
CA ASN A 211 2.05 -4.78 -8.66
C ASN A 211 1.36 -5.19 -9.97
N LEU A 212 0.14 -4.70 -10.24
CA LEU A 212 -0.55 -4.87 -11.52
C LEU A 212 0.24 -4.27 -12.70
N TYR A 213 1.06 -3.26 -12.43
CA TYR A 213 1.91 -2.56 -13.38
C TYR A 213 3.38 -2.97 -13.29
N GLN A 214 3.71 -4.02 -12.54
CA GLN A 214 5.08 -4.45 -12.26
C GLN A 214 5.94 -3.36 -11.58
N LEU A 215 5.31 -2.45 -10.85
CA LEU A 215 5.97 -1.34 -10.14
C LEU A 215 6.00 -1.60 -8.63
N LYS A 216 6.97 -1.00 -7.94
CA LYS A 216 7.11 -1.03 -6.48
C LYS A 216 7.75 0.25 -5.97
N VAL A 217 7.19 0.83 -4.91
CA VAL A 217 7.83 1.88 -4.11
C VAL A 217 8.53 1.25 -2.91
N ALA A 218 9.79 1.59 -2.68
CA ALA A 218 10.57 1.11 -1.54
C ALA A 218 11.64 2.13 -1.15
N LEU A 219 12.18 2.00 0.05
CA LEU A 219 13.39 2.73 0.47
C LEU A 219 14.62 2.13 -0.22
N ASP A 220 15.41 2.97 -0.89
CA ASP A 220 16.76 2.65 -1.35
C ASP A 220 17.71 2.81 -0.16
N GLU A 221 18.01 1.71 0.53
CA GLU A 221 18.79 1.74 1.78
C GLU A 221 20.19 2.30 1.62
N ASN A 222 20.80 2.15 0.44
CA ASN A 222 22.13 2.70 0.17
C ASN A 222 22.14 4.24 0.16
N GLU A 223 21.00 4.83 -0.19
CA GLU A 223 20.89 6.27 -0.46
C GLU A 223 19.94 6.94 0.54
N GLY A 224 19.32 6.16 1.43
CA GLY A 224 18.31 6.60 2.39
C GLY A 224 17.03 7.13 1.76
N ARG A 225 16.82 7.04 0.44
CA ARG A 225 15.74 7.74 -0.28
C ARG A 225 14.68 6.80 -0.79
N ILE A 226 13.44 7.27 -0.82
CA ILE A 226 12.32 6.47 -1.35
C ILE A 226 12.39 6.51 -2.87
N ALA A 227 12.35 5.34 -3.49
CA ALA A 227 12.48 5.17 -4.93
C ALA A 227 11.34 4.32 -5.51
N LEU A 228 11.04 4.60 -6.77
CA LEU A 228 10.21 3.77 -7.61
C LEU A 228 11.08 2.77 -8.37
N TYR A 229 10.69 1.51 -8.31
CA TYR A 229 11.30 0.41 -9.02
C TYR A 229 10.31 -0.24 -9.97
N MET A 230 10.84 -0.81 -11.05
CA MET A 230 10.12 -1.66 -11.99
C MET A 230 10.71 -3.06 -11.98
N ARG A 231 9.86 -4.07 -11.93
CA ARG A 231 10.25 -5.47 -12.04
C ARG A 231 10.32 -5.84 -13.52
N LYS A 232 11.51 -6.10 -14.04
CA LYS A 232 11.72 -6.65 -15.39
C LYS A 232 12.52 -7.94 -15.31
N ASN A 233 11.99 -9.02 -15.88
CA ASN A 233 12.63 -10.35 -15.91
C ASN A 233 13.08 -10.84 -14.52
N GLY A 234 12.24 -10.65 -13.50
CA GLY A 234 12.53 -11.06 -12.13
C GLY A 234 13.49 -10.14 -11.36
N ARG A 235 14.09 -9.13 -12.00
CA ARG A 235 14.99 -8.15 -11.36
C ARG A 235 14.28 -6.82 -11.12
N MET A 236 14.61 -6.17 -10.01
CA MET A 236 14.15 -4.82 -9.69
C MET A 236 15.11 -3.80 -10.28
N LYS A 237 14.61 -2.90 -11.12
CA LYS A 237 15.37 -1.77 -11.66
C LYS A 237 14.80 -0.47 -11.13
N LYS A 238 15.64 0.36 -10.51
CA LYS A 238 15.26 1.72 -10.09
C LYS A 238 14.90 2.57 -11.32
N ILE A 239 13.77 3.27 -11.24
CA ILE A 239 13.31 4.21 -12.27
C ILE A 239 13.68 5.62 -11.88
N LYS A 240 13.25 6.05 -10.68
CA LYS A 240 13.45 7.39 -10.15
C LYS A 240 13.40 7.37 -8.62
N TYR A 241 13.92 8.42 -8.01
CA TYR A 241 13.57 8.75 -6.64
C TYR A 241 12.21 9.44 -6.61
N LEU A 242 11.47 9.23 -5.54
CA LEU A 242 10.26 10.01 -5.28
C LEU A 242 10.65 11.26 -4.51
N LYS A 243 9.95 12.38 -4.79
CA LYS A 243 10.14 13.62 -4.04
C LYS A 243 9.90 13.37 -2.55
N ASN A 244 10.91 13.66 -1.75
CA ASN A 244 10.92 13.50 -0.31
C ASN A 244 11.55 14.72 0.36
N GLU A 245 11.37 14.84 1.67
CA GLU A 245 12.01 15.82 2.54
C GLU A 245 12.77 15.09 3.63
N THR A 246 13.80 15.73 4.18
CA THR A 246 14.48 15.23 5.39
C THR A 246 13.89 15.95 6.60
N LYS A 247 13.30 15.20 7.54
CA LYS A 247 12.72 15.70 8.79
C LYS A 247 13.18 14.82 9.95
N ASN A 248 13.72 15.45 10.99
CA ASN A 248 14.27 14.76 12.17
C ASN A 248 15.22 13.62 11.75
N GLU A 249 16.16 13.92 10.85
CA GLU A 249 17.14 12.95 10.32
C GLU A 249 16.56 11.80 9.48
N HIS A 250 15.23 11.77 9.25
CA HIS A 250 14.56 10.73 8.47
C HIS A 250 14.08 11.26 7.11
N ASN A 251 14.13 10.41 6.09
CA ASN A 251 13.53 10.67 4.78
C ASN A 251 12.02 10.43 4.84
N VAL A 252 11.24 11.48 4.63
CA VAL A 252 9.79 11.49 4.76
C VAL A 252 9.11 12.02 3.50
N MET A 253 7.83 11.70 3.33
CA MET A 253 6.99 12.33 2.30
C MET A 253 5.88 13.14 2.95
N THR A 254 5.77 14.41 2.59
CA THR A 254 4.69 15.30 3.04
C THR A 254 3.36 14.84 2.49
N ILE A 255 2.37 14.67 3.36
CA ILE A 255 1.04 14.19 2.99
C ILE A 255 0.30 15.27 2.22
N LYS A 256 -0.20 14.90 1.03
CA LYS A 256 -1.14 15.69 0.25
C LYS A 256 -2.56 15.26 0.57
N PHE A 257 -3.21 16.00 1.47
CA PHE A 257 -4.59 15.74 1.86
C PHE A 257 -5.55 15.92 0.69
N SER A 258 -6.45 14.95 0.53
CA SER A 258 -7.51 14.95 -0.47
C SER A 258 -8.83 14.50 0.16
N LYS A 259 -9.93 14.72 -0.56
CA LYS A 259 -11.26 14.20 -0.19
C LYS A 259 -11.57 12.98 -1.03
N PHE A 260 -12.23 12.01 -0.43
CA PHE A 260 -12.55 10.73 -1.05
C PHE A 260 -14.04 10.43 -0.94
N ARG A 261 -14.53 9.56 -1.82
CA ARG A 261 -15.88 9.03 -1.68
C ARG A 261 -15.94 8.16 -0.43
N LYS A 262 -16.87 8.50 0.47
CA LYS A 262 -17.05 7.84 1.75
C LYS A 262 -18.51 7.43 1.93
N LEU A 263 -18.74 6.26 2.52
CA LEU A 263 -20.04 5.81 3.02
C LEU A 263 -19.89 5.21 4.42
N SER A 264 -20.99 5.15 5.17
CA SER A 264 -21.04 4.37 6.39
C SER A 264 -21.12 2.87 6.08
N GLY A 265 -20.78 2.02 7.05
CA GLY A 265 -20.91 0.57 6.94
C GLY A 265 -22.34 0.13 6.63
N LYS A 266 -23.32 0.72 7.31
CA LYS A 266 -24.76 0.51 7.09
C LYS A 266 -25.19 0.92 5.69
N GLU A 267 -24.86 2.15 5.28
CA GLU A 267 -25.22 2.64 3.94
C GLU A 267 -24.64 1.73 2.85
N PHE A 268 -23.37 1.33 3.00
CA PHE A 268 -22.74 0.42 2.05
C PHE A 268 -23.41 -0.95 2.03
N LEU A 269 -23.93 -1.46 3.15
CA LEU A 269 -24.61 -2.76 3.18
C LEU A 269 -26.02 -2.70 2.58
N GLU A 270 -26.77 -1.64 2.85
CA GLU A 270 -28.19 -1.52 2.46
C GLU A 270 -28.40 -1.00 1.03
N ASN A 271 -27.50 -0.18 0.49
CA ASN A 271 -27.74 0.50 -0.78
C ASN A 271 -27.25 -0.31 -1.99
N ASP A 272 -28.06 -1.17 -2.62
CA ASP A 272 -27.66 -1.95 -3.80
C ASP A 272 -27.27 -1.11 -5.04
N GLY A 273 -27.55 0.19 -5.05
CA GLY A 273 -27.27 1.10 -6.16
C GLY A 273 -25.83 1.63 -6.25
N ILE A 274 -24.93 1.22 -5.35
CA ILE A 274 -23.54 1.70 -5.35
C ILE A 274 -22.81 1.16 -6.59
N ARG A 275 -22.64 2.03 -7.58
CA ARG A 275 -21.77 1.80 -8.75
C ARG A 275 -20.41 2.44 -8.54
N VAL A 276 -19.38 1.69 -8.87
CA VAL A 276 -17.97 2.08 -8.89
C VAL A 276 -17.33 1.33 -10.05
N ASP A 277 -16.45 2.00 -10.78
CA ASP A 277 -15.69 1.34 -11.85
C ASP A 277 -14.76 0.28 -11.26
N PRO A 278 -14.33 -0.73 -12.03
CA PRO A 278 -13.35 -1.70 -11.54
C PRO A 278 -12.00 -1.06 -11.17
N GLY A 279 -11.30 -1.68 -10.23
CA GLY A 279 -9.91 -1.30 -9.90
C GLY A 279 -9.74 -0.22 -8.82
N TYR A 280 -10.75 -0.01 -7.98
CA TYR A 280 -10.65 0.86 -6.80
C TYR A 280 -9.80 0.23 -5.69
N ILE A 281 -9.26 1.09 -4.83
CA ILE A 281 -8.72 0.73 -3.52
C ILE A 281 -9.84 0.96 -2.49
N PHE A 282 -10.27 -0.10 -1.82
CA PHE A 282 -11.24 0.00 -0.72
C PHE A 282 -10.51 0.04 0.62
N ILE A 283 -10.88 1.01 1.45
CA ILE A 283 -10.45 1.14 2.84
C ILE A 283 -11.68 0.92 3.71
N VAL A 284 -11.73 -0.20 4.43
CA VAL A 284 -12.74 -0.47 5.44
C VAL A 284 -12.14 -0.12 6.80
N ASN A 285 -12.68 0.92 7.44
CA ASN A 285 -12.12 1.49 8.65
C ASN A 285 -13.11 1.42 9.81
N PRO A 286 -12.90 0.53 10.78
CA PRO A 286 -13.72 0.41 11.99
C PRO A 286 -13.19 1.24 13.16
N LEU A 287 -12.15 2.06 12.95
CA LEU A 287 -11.61 2.96 13.96
C LEU A 287 -12.22 4.35 13.83
N ASP A 288 -13.02 4.74 14.81
CA ASP A 288 -13.48 6.11 14.95
C ASP A 288 -12.47 6.95 15.75
N ILE A 289 -11.36 7.26 15.09
CA ILE A 289 -10.29 8.11 15.64
C ILE A 289 -10.07 9.24 14.66
N SER A 290 -9.92 10.46 15.19
CA SER A 290 -9.55 11.63 14.40
C SER A 290 -8.16 12.13 14.80
N PHE A 291 -7.41 12.63 13.82
CA PHE A 291 -6.09 13.21 14.01
C PHE A 291 -6.11 14.70 13.69
N LYS A 292 -5.20 15.45 14.31
CA LYS A 292 -4.90 16.80 13.84
C LYS A 292 -4.06 16.71 12.58
N VAL A 293 -4.33 17.59 11.62
CA VAL A 293 -3.60 17.73 10.36
C VAL A 293 -3.21 19.19 10.15
N SER A 294 -2.35 19.47 9.17
CA SER A 294 -1.87 20.83 8.89
C SER A 294 -3.02 21.84 8.71
N GLY A 295 -2.83 23.05 9.26
CA GLY A 295 -3.86 24.10 9.30
C GLY A 295 -4.92 23.92 10.39
N ASP A 296 -4.58 23.21 11.48
CA ASP A 296 -5.42 22.96 12.67
C ASP A 296 -6.79 22.31 12.38
N LYS A 297 -6.89 21.61 11.26
CA LYS A 297 -8.07 20.80 10.93
C LYS A 297 -7.96 19.44 11.60
N SER A 298 -9.10 18.84 11.88
CA SER A 298 -9.17 17.43 12.27
C SER A 298 -9.65 16.60 11.08
N ALA A 299 -9.07 15.41 10.91
CA ALA A 299 -9.44 14.46 9.87
C ALA A 299 -9.58 13.05 10.48
N PRO A 300 -10.60 12.27 10.06
CA PRO A 300 -10.72 10.86 10.42
C PRO A 300 -9.49 10.06 10.00
N ASN A 301 -9.16 9.01 10.76
CA ASN A 301 -8.08 8.06 10.49
C ASN A 301 -8.11 7.55 9.05
N SER A 302 -9.29 7.17 8.56
CA SER A 302 -9.50 6.68 7.19
C SER A 302 -9.13 7.72 6.12
N GLU A 303 -9.44 8.99 6.34
CA GLU A 303 -9.12 10.08 5.41
C GLU A 303 -7.63 10.41 5.42
N VAL A 304 -6.99 10.35 6.59
CA VAL A 304 -5.53 10.46 6.71
C VAL A 304 -4.86 9.31 5.95
N PHE A 305 -5.28 8.06 6.19
CA PHE A 305 -4.76 6.88 5.49
C PHE A 305 -4.91 6.98 3.97
N ALA A 306 -6.11 7.30 3.50
CA ALA A 306 -6.41 7.47 2.09
C ALA A 306 -5.55 8.57 1.45
N SER A 307 -5.33 9.68 2.17
CA SER A 307 -4.45 10.76 1.73
C SER A 307 -2.99 10.30 1.60
N MET A 308 -2.50 9.43 2.50
CA MET A 308 -1.15 8.87 2.40
C MET A 308 -1.01 7.97 1.16
N VAL A 309 -1.97 7.08 0.92
CA VAL A 309 -2.04 6.23 -0.28
C VAL A 309 -2.10 7.08 -1.55
N TYR A 310 -2.97 8.09 -1.57
CA TYR A 310 -3.08 9.04 -2.67
C TYR A 310 -1.77 9.76 -2.95
N THR A 311 -1.09 10.27 -1.91
CA THR A 311 0.18 10.99 -2.02
C THR A 311 1.25 10.14 -2.70
N LEU A 312 1.39 8.88 -2.26
CA LEU A 312 2.32 7.92 -2.85
C LEU A 312 2.02 7.67 -4.34
N LEU A 313 0.76 7.44 -4.71
CA LEU A 313 0.37 7.23 -6.11
C LEU A 313 0.56 8.50 -6.96
N ASP A 314 0.30 9.68 -6.40
CA ASP A 314 0.54 10.97 -7.06
C ASP A 314 2.03 11.12 -7.41
N LEU A 315 2.92 10.86 -6.45
CA LEU A 315 4.38 10.91 -6.63
C LEU A 315 4.88 9.89 -7.67
N VAL A 316 4.30 8.68 -7.68
CA VAL A 316 4.60 7.68 -8.72
C VAL A 316 4.22 8.19 -10.10
N SER A 317 3.06 8.82 -10.24
CA SER A 317 2.53 9.28 -11.54
C SER A 317 3.22 10.53 -12.12
N GLN A 318 3.93 11.31 -11.30
CA GLN A 318 4.61 12.53 -11.77
C GLN A 318 5.80 12.20 -12.68
N LYS A 319 5.87 12.80 -13.87
CA LYS A 319 7.08 12.71 -14.70
C LYS A 319 8.14 13.65 -14.12
N GLU A 320 9.24 13.11 -13.63
CA GLU A 320 10.44 13.92 -13.46
C GLU A 320 11.10 14.00 -14.83
N PHE A 321 11.01 15.17 -15.46
CA PHE A 321 11.89 15.52 -16.57
C PHE A 321 13.29 15.70 -15.97
N TRP A 322 14.19 14.75 -16.26
CA TRP A 322 15.62 14.91 -16.05
C TRP A 322 16.25 15.37 -17.35
#